data_AF-A0A1X0F2R4-F1
#
_entry.id   AF-A0A1X0F2R4-F1
#
_cell.length_a   1.000
_cell.length_b   1.000
_cell.length_c   1.000
_cell.angle_alpha   90.00
_cell.angle_beta   90.00
_cell.angle_gamma   90.00
#
_symmetry.space_group_name_H-M   'P 1'
#
loop_
_entity.id
_entity.type
_entity.pdbx_description
1 polymer ?
#
loop_
_entity_poly.entity_id
_entity_poly.type
_entity_poly.pdbx_seq_one_letter_code
_entity_poly.pdbx_strand_id
1 'polypeptide(L)'
;HPRPIEVYRGKLILYGCGDAINDYEGIKGFEAYRNELRLLYFASIEPDTGNLTTLHMTPMRARRMRLDHASHQDSEWLRSTLERISRRFGTYVTLDHDANLIVHGS
;
A
#
# COMPACT_ATOMS: atom_id res chain seq x y z
N HIS A 1 8.36 5.00 2.11
CA HIS A 1 7.19 5.73 2.65
C HIS A 1 6.01 5.52 1.73
N PRO A 2 4.78 5.42 2.27
CA PRO A 2 3.57 5.35 1.47
C PRO A 2 3.44 6.57 0.56
N ARG A 3 3.00 6.34 -0.68
CA ARG A 3 2.68 7.37 -1.68
C ARG A 3 1.20 7.24 -2.02
N PRO A 4 0.53 8.35 -2.41
CA PRO A 4 -0.90 8.29 -2.64
C PRO A 4 -1.27 7.36 -3.79
N ILE A 5 -2.53 6.95 -3.80
CA ILE A 5 -3.14 6.10 -4.82
C ILE A 5 -4.29 6.88 -5.45
N GLU A 6 -4.41 6.81 -6.76
CA GLU A 6 -5.48 7.45 -7.51
C GLU A 6 -6.13 6.45 -8.47
N VAL A 7 -7.45 6.56 -8.60
CA VAL A 7 -8.22 5.88 -9.65
C VAL A 7 -8.78 6.98 -10.57
N TYR A 8 -8.02 7.34 -11.60
CA TYR A 8 -8.40 8.42 -12.52
C TYR A 8 -9.11 7.85 -13.74
N ARG A 9 -10.40 8.19 -13.93
CA ARG A 9 -11.23 7.67 -15.04
C ARG A 9 -11.20 6.13 -15.13
N GLY A 10 -11.30 5.48 -13.97
CA GLY A 10 -11.21 4.03 -13.83
C GLY A 10 -9.79 3.46 -13.91
N LYS A 11 -8.74 4.25 -14.11
CA LYS A 11 -7.35 3.77 -14.26
C LYS A 11 -6.55 3.92 -12.98
N LEU A 12 -5.85 2.86 -12.58
CA LEU A 12 -4.99 2.87 -11.40
C LEU A 12 -3.71 3.67 -11.65
N ILE A 13 -3.40 4.58 -10.72
CA ILE A 13 -2.14 5.33 -10.66
C ILE A 13 -1.52 5.11 -9.27
N LEU A 14 -0.31 4.55 -9.24
CA LEU A 14 0.50 4.38 -8.03
C LEU A 14 1.64 5.38 -8.03
N TYR A 15 1.63 6.35 -7.11
CA TYR A 15 2.68 7.39 -7.00
C TYR A 15 3.96 6.91 -6.31
N GLY A 16 4.07 5.60 -6.10
CA GLY A 16 5.26 4.90 -5.66
C GLY A 16 4.91 3.50 -5.15
N CYS A 17 5.72 2.52 -5.55
CA CYS A 17 5.61 1.14 -5.11
C CYS A 17 6.75 0.73 -4.18
N GLY A 18 7.80 1.56 -4.09
CA GLY A 18 9.03 1.24 -3.36
C GLY A 18 9.67 -0.07 -3.80
N ASP A 19 10.68 -0.51 -3.05
CA ASP A 19 11.27 -1.84 -3.20
C ASP A 19 10.54 -2.86 -2.32
N ALA A 20 10.32 -4.07 -2.85
CA ALA A 20 9.75 -5.17 -2.07
C ALA A 20 10.75 -5.73 -1.05
N ILE A 21 12.00 -5.97 -1.46
CA ILE A 21 13.12 -6.39 -0.60
C ILE A 21 14.31 -5.50 -0.92
N ASN A 22 15.01 -5.01 0.12
CA ASN A 22 16.26 -4.27 -0.05
C ASN A 22 17.25 -4.58 1.09
N ASP A 23 18.52 -4.24 0.88
CA ASP A 23 19.66 -4.50 1.78
C ASP A 23 19.91 -3.37 2.80
N TYR A 24 19.04 -2.36 2.83
CA TYR A 24 19.18 -1.11 3.59
C TYR A 24 18.84 -1.20 5.10
N GLU A 25 19.01 -2.36 5.75
CA GLU A 25 18.59 -2.57 7.14
C GLU A 25 19.44 -1.86 8.22
N GLY A 26 20.41 -1.04 7.83
CA GLY A 26 21.39 -0.42 8.72
C GLY A 26 21.35 1.10 8.88
N ILE A 27 20.53 1.84 8.11
CA ILE A 27 20.50 3.30 8.20
C ILE A 27 19.55 3.75 9.32
N LYS A 28 20.12 4.12 10.46
CA LYS A 28 19.39 4.68 11.61
C LYS A 28 19.05 6.16 11.40
N GLY A 29 18.02 6.67 12.11
CA GLY A 29 17.65 8.09 12.12
C GLY A 29 16.37 8.46 11.37
N PHE A 30 15.66 7.48 10.79
CA PHE A 30 14.42 7.69 10.02
C PHE A 30 13.25 6.83 10.53
N GLU A 31 13.21 6.50 11.82
CA GLU A 31 12.21 5.58 12.41
C GLU A 31 10.75 6.06 12.23
N ALA A 32 10.52 7.38 12.22
CA ALA A 32 9.21 7.98 11.98
C ALA A 32 8.63 7.64 10.59
N TYR A 33 9.49 7.25 9.66
CA TYR A 33 9.12 6.99 8.29
C TYR A 33 8.72 5.53 8.01
N ARG A 34 8.84 4.66 9.02
CA ARG A 34 8.43 3.25 8.99
C ARG A 34 8.91 2.54 7.73
N ASN A 35 10.21 2.67 7.41
CA ASN A 35 10.82 2.11 6.19
C ASN A 35 10.80 0.58 6.14
N GLU A 36 10.59 -0.07 7.28
CA GLU A 36 10.36 -1.51 7.40
C GLU A 36 8.99 -1.94 6.87
N LEU A 37 7.99 -1.06 6.81
CA LEU A 37 6.67 -1.38 6.31
C LEU A 37 6.61 -1.31 4.78
N ARG A 38 6.11 -2.38 4.17
CA ARG A 38 6.02 -2.59 2.72
C ARG A 38 4.61 -2.99 2.33
N LEU A 39 4.29 -2.84 1.05
CA LEU A 39 3.04 -3.31 0.46
C LEU A 39 3.36 -4.18 -0.74
N LEU A 40 2.74 -5.35 -0.81
CA LEU A 40 2.57 -6.07 -2.06
C LEU A 40 1.29 -5.58 -2.70
N TYR A 41 1.28 -5.38 -4.02
CA TYR A 41 0.16 -4.82 -4.76
C TYR A 41 -0.42 -5.86 -5.71
N PHE A 42 -1.70 -6.17 -5.57
CA PHE A 42 -2.43 -7.11 -6.40
C PHE A 42 -3.61 -6.39 -7.05
N ALA A 43 -3.42 -5.93 -8.29
CA ALA A 43 -4.43 -5.22 -9.06
C ALA A 43 -5.17 -6.17 -10.00
N SER A 44 -6.50 -6.14 -9.93
CA SER A 44 -7.38 -6.79 -10.90
C SER A 44 -7.87 -5.73 -11.88
N ILE A 45 -7.63 -5.97 -13.17
CA ILE A 45 -7.93 -5.03 -14.26
C ILE A 45 -8.90 -5.69 -15.24
N GLU A 46 -9.96 -4.98 -15.62
CA GLU A 46 -10.85 -5.39 -16.70
C GLU A 46 -10.09 -5.35 -18.05
N PRO A 47 -9.97 -6.47 -18.79
CA PRO A 47 -9.11 -6.54 -19.97
C PRO A 47 -9.47 -5.56 -21.09
N ASP A 48 -10.75 -5.39 -21.38
CA ASP A 48 -11.22 -4.62 -22.54
C ASP A 48 -11.11 -3.12 -22.33
N THR A 49 -11.33 -2.66 -21.10
CA THR A 49 -11.34 -1.24 -20.79
C THR A 49 -10.02 -0.80 -20.16
N GLY A 50 -9.33 -1.68 -19.44
CA GLY A 50 -8.22 -1.35 -18.54
C GLY A 50 -8.68 -0.73 -17.22
N ASN A 51 -9.95 -0.87 -16.85
CA ASN A 51 -10.47 -0.34 -15.59
C ASN A 51 -10.01 -1.17 -14.40
N LEU A 52 -9.63 -0.51 -13.30
CA LEU A 52 -9.38 -1.17 -12.04
C LEU A 52 -10.70 -1.73 -11.50
N THR A 53 -10.78 -3.04 -11.30
CA THR A 53 -11.91 -3.66 -10.60
C THR A 53 -11.64 -3.71 -9.11
N THR A 54 -10.42 -4.07 -8.70
CA THR A 54 -10.02 -4.09 -7.29
C THR A 54 -8.51 -3.96 -7.17
N LEU A 55 -8.05 -3.25 -6.13
CA LEU A 55 -6.66 -3.29 -5.68
C LEU A 55 -6.62 -3.82 -4.25
N HIS A 56 -6.07 -5.02 -4.09
CA HIS A 56 -5.67 -5.57 -2.81
C HIS A 56 -4.21 -5.22 -2.55
N MET A 57 -3.91 -4.81 -1.31
CA MET A 57 -2.54 -4.59 -0.89
C MET A 57 -2.26 -5.33 0.41
N THR A 58 -1.20 -6.14 0.43
CA THR A 58 -0.83 -6.93 1.62
C THR A 58 0.29 -6.22 2.37
N PRO A 59 0.04 -5.76 3.62
CA PRO A 59 1.06 -5.21 4.50
C PRO A 59 2.12 -6.25 4.87
N MET A 60 3.37 -5.88 4.61
CA MET A 60 4.53 -6.67 5.01
C MET A 60 5.47 -5.85 5.86
N ARG A 61 6.28 -6.54 6.65
CA ARG A 61 7.40 -6.00 7.40
C ARG A 61 8.69 -6.62 6.88
N ALA A 62 9.59 -5.79 6.38
CA ALA A 62 10.92 -6.21 5.98
C ALA A 62 11.83 -6.34 7.20
N ARG A 63 12.48 -7.50 7.35
CA ARG A 63 13.48 -7.77 8.39
C ARG A 63 14.42 -8.89 7.98
N ARG A 64 15.73 -8.69 8.15
CA ARG A 64 16.81 -9.61 7.77
C ARG A 64 16.66 -10.14 6.34
N MET A 65 16.38 -9.25 5.38
CA MET A 65 16.12 -9.56 3.97
C MET A 65 14.97 -10.56 3.77
N ARG A 66 13.98 -10.54 4.67
CA ARG A 66 12.76 -11.35 4.60
C ARG A 66 11.54 -10.47 4.75
N LEU A 67 10.41 -10.98 4.26
CA LEU A 67 9.11 -10.36 4.41
C LEU A 67 8.29 -11.19 5.38
N ASP A 68 7.95 -10.58 6.51
CA ASP A 68 6.97 -11.10 7.46
C ASP A 68 5.66 -10.35 7.27
N HIS A 69 4.52 -10.96 7.61
CA HIS A 69 3.26 -10.21 7.65
C HIS A 69 3.36 -9.06 8.66
N ALA A 70 2.83 -7.89 8.29
CA ALA A 70 2.77 -6.78 9.22
C ALA A 70 1.79 -7.11 10.37
N SER A 71 2.02 -6.50 11.54
CA SER A 71 1.04 -6.58 12.63
C SER A 71 -0.25 -5.86 12.23
N HIS A 72 -1.38 -6.21 12.86
CA HIS A 72 -2.64 -5.50 12.63
C HIS A 72 -2.51 -3.98 12.90
N GLN A 73 -1.77 -3.59 13.94
CA GLN A 73 -1.50 -2.18 14.24
C GLN A 73 -0.74 -1.48 13.10
N ASP A 74 0.23 -2.17 12.49
CA ASP A 74 1.00 -1.64 11.37
C ASP A 74 0.15 -1.56 10.10
N SER A 75 -0.72 -2.54 9.86
CA SER A 75 -1.70 -2.52 8.78
C SER A 75 -2.67 -1.34 8.91
N GLU A 76 -3.17 -1.05 10.12
CA GLU A 76 -4.01 0.12 10.40
C GLU A 76 -3.28 1.44 10.21
N TRP A 77 -2.00 1.51 10.61
CA TRP A 77 -1.18 2.68 10.37
C TRP A 77 -0.99 2.92 8.86
N LEU A 78 -0.73 1.87 8.07
CA LEU A 78 -0.65 1.95 6.61
C LEU A 78 -1.97 2.38 5.99
N ARG A 79 -3.10 1.79 6.43
CA ARG A 79 -4.44 2.10 5.93
C ARG A 79 -4.79 3.56 6.15
N SER A 80 -4.69 4.04 7.39
CA SER A 80 -4.97 5.42 7.75
C SER A 80 -4.04 6.42 7.07
N THR A 81 -2.76 6.08 6.91
CA THR A 81 -1.79 6.92 6.19
C THR A 81 -2.13 7.03 4.72
N LEU A 82 -2.37 5.90 4.04
CA LEU A 82 -2.73 5.87 2.62
C LEU A 82 -4.04 6.57 2.33
N GLU A 83 -5.08 6.34 3.13
CA GLU A 83 -6.36 7.04 3.01
C GLU A 83 -6.17 8.56 3.12
N ARG A 84 -5.44 9.02 4.15
CA ARG A 84 -5.21 10.45 4.37
C ARG A 84 -4.49 11.12 3.20
N ILE A 85 -3.44 10.50 2.67
CA ILE A 85 -2.66 11.10 1.57
C ILE A 85 -3.35 10.97 0.21
N SER A 86 -4.24 9.98 0.05
CA SER A 86 -4.97 9.71 -1.21
C SER A 86 -6.32 10.41 -1.29
N ARG A 87 -6.84 10.94 -0.17
CA ARG A 87 -8.14 11.62 -0.08
C ARG A 87 -8.34 12.72 -1.12
N ARG A 88 -7.27 13.44 -1.50
CA ARG A 88 -7.33 14.49 -2.54
C ARG A 88 -7.76 13.97 -3.92
N PHE A 89 -7.68 12.66 -4.13
CA PHE A 89 -8.07 11.95 -5.35
C PHE A 89 -9.42 11.23 -5.22
N GLY A 90 -10.13 11.37 -4.09
CA GLY A 90 -11.38 10.63 -3.84
C GLY A 90 -11.17 9.15 -3.47
N THR A 91 -9.93 8.70 -3.31
CA THR A 91 -9.60 7.31 -2.99
C THR A 91 -9.81 6.99 -1.51
N TYR A 92 -10.57 5.93 -1.21
CA TYR A 92 -10.76 5.41 0.14
C TYR A 92 -10.02 4.08 0.33
N VAL A 93 -9.55 3.81 1.55
CA VAL A 93 -8.80 2.59 1.87
C VAL A 93 -9.37 1.94 3.12
N THR A 94 -9.75 0.69 2.99
CA THR A 94 -10.33 -0.15 4.06
C THR A 94 -9.40 -1.31 4.40
N LEU A 95 -9.62 -1.96 5.54
CA LEU A 95 -8.98 -3.22 5.90
C LEU A 95 -9.99 -4.36 5.80
N ASP A 96 -9.54 -5.51 5.30
CA ASP A 96 -10.30 -6.76 5.34
C ASP A 96 -9.99 -7.58 6.60
N HIS A 97 -10.60 -8.76 6.70
CA HIS A 97 -10.43 -9.67 7.86
C HIS A 97 -9.00 -10.20 8.00
N ASP A 98 -8.26 -10.30 6.89
CA ASP A 98 -6.88 -10.79 6.84
C ASP A 98 -5.86 -9.64 6.98
N ALA A 99 -6.33 -8.46 7.38
CA ALA A 99 -5.55 -7.23 7.50
C ALA A 99 -4.87 -6.76 6.19
N ASN A 100 -5.42 -7.12 5.03
CA ASN A 100 -5.07 -6.51 3.75
C ASN A 100 -5.85 -5.22 3.54
N LEU A 101 -5.24 -4.30 2.80
CA LEU A 101 -5.86 -3.04 2.45
C LEU A 101 -6.59 -3.18 1.12
N ILE A 102 -7.82 -2.68 1.05
CA ILE A 102 -8.63 -2.64 -0.17
C ILE A 102 -8.89 -1.19 -0.54
N VAL A 103 -8.60 -0.84 -1.78
CA VAL A 103 -8.90 0.48 -2.36
C VAL A 103 -10.29 0.51 -2.97
N HIS A 104 -11.05 1.54 -2.63
CA HIS A 104 -12.33 1.87 -3.24
C HIS A 104 -12.19 3.21 -3.96
N GLY A 105 -12.47 3.21 -5.26
CA GLY A 105 -12.56 4.43 -6.06
C GLY A 105 -14.00 4.97 -6.06
N SER A 106 -14.12 6.29 -6.04
CA SER A 106 -15.36 7.02 -6.36
C SER A 106 -15.41 7.39 -7.84
#